data_AF-E1K010-F1
#
_entry.id   AF-E1K010-F1
#
_cell.length_a   1.000
_cell.length_b   1.000
_cell.length_c   1.000
_cell.angle_alpha   90.00
_cell.angle_beta   90.00
_cell.angle_gamma   90.00
#
_symmetry.space_group_name_H-M   'P 1'
#
loop_
_entity.id
_entity.type
_entity.pdbx_description
1 polymer ?
#
loop_
_entity_poly.entity_id
_entity_poly.type
_entity_poly.pdbx_seq_one_letter_code
_entity_poly.pdbx_strand_id
1 'polypeptide(L)'
;MPRARIRACVILAILVLFAANPAPAQSSRVVMAHIFTVPADPPGGDIDTVLPAFENWLATSFGGYTRLGAGDGAWKNEKGQVETQGNIVFLVTTNRDVSKDIAARLTRDFGERAPFVLVFPAGMFVK
;
A
#
# COMPACT_ATOMS: atom_id res chain seq x y z
N MET A 1 22.37 27.69 -53.98
CA MET A 1 22.83 27.05 -52.72
C MET A 1 22.03 27.34 -51.42
N PRO A 2 21.04 28.26 -51.31
CA PRO A 2 20.39 28.55 -50.01
C PRO A 2 19.35 27.51 -49.57
N ARG A 3 18.72 26.79 -50.50
CA ARG A 3 17.65 25.81 -50.21
C ARG A 3 18.11 24.57 -49.44
N ALA A 4 19.38 24.17 -49.59
CA ALA A 4 19.95 23.02 -48.88
C ALA A 4 20.20 23.31 -47.39
N ARG A 5 20.62 24.54 -47.06
CA ARG A 5 20.90 24.98 -45.68
C ARG A 5 19.61 25.08 -44.85
N ILE A 6 18.52 25.55 -45.46
CA ILE A 6 17.22 25.67 -44.79
C ILE A 6 16.66 24.28 -44.45
N ARG A 7 16.79 23.30 -45.37
CA ARG A 7 16.35 21.91 -45.11
C ARG A 7 17.12 21.24 -43.98
N ALA A 8 18.44 21.47 -43.90
CA ALA A 8 19.27 20.94 -42.82
C ALA A 8 18.88 21.51 -41.45
N CYS A 9 18.57 22.81 -41.36
CA CYS A 9 18.13 23.44 -40.11
C CYS A 9 16.76 22.92 -39.64
N VAL A 10 15.81 22.69 -40.56
CA VAL A 10 14.49 22.16 -40.21
C VAL A 10 14.59 20.72 -39.69
N ILE A 11 15.42 19.88 -40.32
CA ILE A 11 15.64 18.49 -39.87
C ILE A 11 16.30 18.48 -38.49
N LEU A 12 17.28 19.35 -38.25
CA LEU A 12 17.95 19.48 -36.97
C LEU A 12 16.99 19.95 -35.87
N ALA A 13 16.12 20.92 -36.17
CA ALA A 13 15.10 21.40 -35.23
C ALA A 13 14.10 20.31 -34.85
N ILE A 14 13.67 19.49 -35.80
CA ILE A 14 12.77 18.35 -35.55
C ILE A 14 13.47 17.29 -34.68
N LEU A 15 14.73 16.96 -34.94
CA LEU A 15 15.50 16.01 -34.14
C LEU A 15 15.68 16.47 -32.69
N VAL A 16 15.91 17.77 -32.46
CA VAL A 16 16.01 18.34 -31.11
C VAL A 16 14.65 18.28 -30.39
N LEU A 17 13.54 18.52 -31.10
CA LEU A 17 12.18 18.41 -30.54
C LEU A 17 11.83 16.96 -30.13
N PHE A 18 12.29 15.96 -30.88
CA PHE A 18 12.09 14.54 -30.50
C PHE A 18 13.02 14.08 -29.37
N ALA A 19 14.24 14.63 -29.25
CA ALA A 19 15.17 14.32 -28.17
C ALA A 19 14.80 14.99 -26.83
N ALA A 20 13.96 16.05 -26.87
CA ALA A 20 13.57 16.82 -25.69
C ALA A 20 12.32 16.29 -24.97
N ASN A 21 11.74 15.16 -25.39
CA ASN A 21 10.69 14.51 -24.61
C ASN A 21 11.35 13.77 -23.44
N PRO A 22 11.24 14.26 -22.19
CA PRO A 22 11.66 13.45 -21.05
C PRO A 22 10.80 12.19 -21.07
N ALA A 23 11.45 11.02 -21.17
CA ALA A 23 10.78 9.77 -20.91
C ALA A 23 10.05 9.90 -19.56
N PRO A 24 8.81 9.38 -19.42
CA PRO A 24 8.12 9.40 -18.14
C PRO A 24 9.07 8.83 -17.09
N ALA A 25 9.34 9.60 -16.04
CA ALA A 25 10.24 9.20 -14.97
C ALA A 25 9.65 7.96 -14.30
N GLN A 26 10.09 6.79 -14.75
CA GLN A 26 9.67 5.52 -14.20
C GLN A 26 10.23 5.47 -12.78
N SER A 27 9.35 5.58 -11.80
CA SER A 27 9.69 5.43 -10.39
C SER A 27 10.41 4.10 -10.22
N SER A 28 11.74 4.13 -10.10
CA SER A 28 12.58 2.97 -9.80
C SER A 28 12.41 2.46 -8.37
N ARG A 29 11.54 3.12 -7.57
CA ARG A 29 11.24 2.71 -6.20
C ARG A 29 10.24 1.57 -6.24
N VAL A 30 10.67 0.41 -5.77
CA VAL A 30 9.79 -0.71 -5.43
C VAL A 30 8.77 -0.18 -4.41
N VAL A 31 7.50 -0.22 -4.76
CA VAL A 31 6.39 0.09 -3.84
C VAL A 31 5.70 -1.22 -3.50
N MET A 32 5.61 -1.51 -2.22
CA MET A 32 4.86 -2.64 -1.67
C MET A 32 3.56 -2.11 -1.07
N ALA A 33 2.47 -2.81 -1.35
CA ALA A 33 1.18 -2.59 -0.73
C ALA A 33 0.90 -3.70 0.29
N HIS A 34 0.38 -3.28 1.45
CA HIS A 34 0.07 -4.10 2.61
C HIS A 34 -1.41 -3.94 2.91
N ILE A 35 -2.19 -5.00 2.72
CA ILE A 35 -3.60 -5.05 3.12
C ILE A 35 -3.73 -5.93 4.35
N PHE A 36 -4.41 -5.44 5.37
CA PHE A 36 -4.64 -6.15 6.61
C PHE A 36 -5.93 -5.67 7.27
N THR A 37 -6.37 -6.41 8.27
CA THR A 37 -7.56 -6.12 9.06
C THR A 37 -7.21 -5.93 10.51
N VAL A 38 -8.02 -5.12 11.20
CA VAL A 38 -8.06 -5.05 12.66
C VAL A 38 -9.47 -5.41 13.12
N PRO A 39 -9.64 -6.13 14.24
CA PRO A 39 -10.96 -6.35 14.83
C PRO A 39 -11.69 -5.04 15.07
N ALA A 40 -12.98 -4.99 14.72
CA ALA A 40 -13.83 -3.87 15.12
C ALA A 40 -14.20 -3.94 16.61
N ASP A 41 -14.14 -5.14 17.20
CA ASP A 41 -14.37 -5.42 18.61
C ASP A 41 -13.25 -6.34 19.15
N PRO A 42 -12.09 -5.77 19.52
CA PRO A 42 -10.94 -6.55 19.96
C PRO A 42 -11.17 -7.12 21.37
N PRO A 43 -10.71 -8.36 21.63
CA PRO A 43 -10.88 -8.98 22.94
C PRO A 43 -10.12 -8.21 24.04
N GLY A 44 -10.86 -7.72 25.04
CA GLY A 44 -10.29 -7.15 26.26
C GLY A 44 -10.06 -5.64 26.26
N GLY A 45 -10.59 -4.89 25.28
CA GLY A 45 -10.46 -3.43 25.28
C GLY A 45 -11.44 -2.71 24.37
N ASP A 46 -11.56 -1.41 24.59
CA ASP A 46 -12.35 -0.50 23.77
C ASP A 46 -11.56 -0.10 22.51
N ILE A 47 -12.12 -0.42 21.33
CA ILE A 47 -11.54 -0.09 20.04
C ILE A 47 -11.27 1.42 19.90
N ASP A 48 -12.09 2.26 20.54
CA ASP A 48 -11.97 3.72 20.50
C ASP A 48 -10.69 4.23 21.18
N THR A 49 -10.08 3.41 22.05
CA THR A 49 -8.81 3.75 22.70
C THR A 49 -7.60 3.27 21.88
N VAL A 50 -7.66 2.05 21.36
CA VAL A 50 -6.50 1.40 20.72
C VAL A 50 -6.34 1.84 19.27
N LEU A 51 -7.45 2.00 18.54
CA LEU A 51 -7.43 2.29 17.12
C LEU A 51 -6.74 3.62 16.79
N PRO A 52 -7.02 4.75 17.48
CA PRO A 52 -6.33 6.02 17.20
C PRO A 52 -4.82 5.94 17.40
N ALA A 53 -4.35 5.21 18.43
CA ALA A 53 -2.93 5.03 18.69
C ALA A 53 -2.24 4.19 17.60
N PHE A 54 -2.92 3.15 17.11
CA PHE A 54 -2.45 2.33 16.01
C PHE A 54 -2.38 3.12 14.69
N GLU A 55 -3.39 3.92 14.40
CA GLU A 55 -3.45 4.79 13.23
C GLU A 55 -2.34 5.85 13.23
N ASN A 56 -2.12 6.50 14.37
CA ASN A 56 -1.03 7.43 14.53
C ASN A 56 0.33 6.76 14.31
N TRP A 57 0.48 5.50 14.77
CA TRP A 57 1.69 4.72 14.51
C TRP A 57 1.89 4.42 13.02
N LEU A 58 0.84 4.04 12.29
CA LEU A 58 0.92 3.84 10.84
C LEU A 58 1.34 5.13 10.11
N ALA A 59 0.69 6.25 10.45
CA ALA A 59 0.99 7.55 9.88
C ALA A 59 2.44 7.98 10.14
N THR A 60 2.91 7.79 11.37
CA THR A 60 4.27 8.18 11.78
C THR A 60 5.36 7.26 11.20
N SER A 61 5.11 5.95 11.17
CA SER A 61 6.15 4.96 10.81
C SER A 61 6.27 4.75 9.31
N PHE A 62 5.15 4.87 8.59
CA PHE A 62 5.06 4.51 7.17
C PHE A 62 4.61 5.66 6.27
N GLY A 63 4.36 6.84 6.84
CA GLY A 63 3.97 8.04 6.11
C GLY A 63 2.47 8.13 5.80
N GLY A 64 1.66 7.17 6.26
CA GLY A 64 0.22 7.19 6.08
C GLY A 64 -0.42 5.80 6.01
N TYR A 65 -1.74 5.80 5.91
CA TYR A 65 -2.57 4.62 5.67
C TYR A 65 -3.87 5.07 5.00
N THR A 66 -4.62 4.11 4.44
CA THR A 66 -5.99 4.30 3.98
C THR A 66 -6.89 3.32 4.72
N ARG A 67 -7.95 3.81 5.36
CA ARG A 67 -9.08 2.98 5.80
C ARG A 67 -9.92 2.63 4.57
N LEU A 68 -10.02 1.34 4.25
CA LEU A 68 -10.85 0.85 3.16
C LEU A 68 -12.32 0.64 3.59
N GLY A 69 -12.58 0.59 4.89
CA GLY A 69 -13.92 0.48 5.47
C GLY A 69 -14.09 -0.73 6.37
N ALA A 70 -15.34 -1.05 6.69
CA ALA A 70 -15.69 -2.27 7.42
C ALA A 70 -15.62 -3.50 6.49
N GLY A 71 -15.31 -4.65 7.06
CA GLY A 71 -15.37 -5.94 6.38
C GLY A 71 -15.60 -7.06 7.37
N ASP A 72 -16.25 -8.14 6.93
CA ASP A 72 -16.45 -9.32 7.76
C ASP A 72 -15.48 -10.42 7.36
N GLY A 73 -14.95 -11.11 8.37
CA GLY A 73 -14.06 -12.26 8.21
C GLY A 73 -14.62 -13.48 8.92
N ALA A 74 -14.17 -14.66 8.50
CA ALA A 74 -14.50 -15.91 9.18
C ALA A 74 -13.30 -16.87 9.21
N TRP A 75 -13.15 -17.61 10.30
CA TRP A 75 -12.15 -18.66 10.44
C TRP A 75 -12.74 -19.88 11.13
N LYS A 76 -12.05 -21.02 11.01
CA LYS A 76 -12.37 -22.21 11.81
C LYS A 76 -11.59 -22.19 13.11
N ASN A 77 -12.28 -22.31 14.23
CA ASN A 77 -11.62 -22.48 15.53
C ASN A 77 -11.05 -23.89 15.69
N GLU A 78 -10.39 -24.17 16.82
CA GLU A 78 -9.79 -25.47 17.13
C GLU A 78 -10.80 -26.62 17.18
N LYS A 79 -12.09 -26.32 17.37
CA LYS A 79 -13.20 -27.29 17.35
C LYS A 79 -13.79 -27.49 15.95
N GLY A 80 -13.23 -26.84 14.92
CA GLY A 80 -13.69 -26.88 13.53
C GLY A 80 -14.95 -26.05 13.25
N GLN A 81 -15.41 -25.24 14.22
CA GLN A 81 -16.58 -24.38 14.08
C GLN A 81 -16.18 -23.08 13.37
N VAL A 82 -17.07 -22.57 12.52
CA VAL A 82 -16.87 -21.27 11.86
C VAL A 82 -17.23 -20.17 12.85
N GLU A 83 -16.27 -19.30 13.11
CA GLU A 83 -16.44 -18.05 13.85
C GLU A 83 -16.35 -16.90 12.86
N THR A 84 -17.16 -15.86 13.08
CA THR A 84 -17.19 -14.65 12.27
C THR A 84 -16.79 -13.45 13.11
N GLN A 85 -16.13 -12.48 12.51
CA GLN A 85 -15.72 -11.25 13.18
C GLN A 85 -15.84 -10.06 12.23
N GLY A 86 -16.39 -8.97 12.75
CA GLY A 86 -16.36 -7.67 12.10
C GLY A 86 -14.97 -7.05 12.21
N ASN A 87 -14.48 -6.49 11.12
CA ASN A 87 -13.15 -5.94 10.97
C ASN A 87 -13.18 -4.55 10.33
N ILE A 88 -12.10 -3.81 10.51
CA ILE A 88 -11.78 -2.61 9.74
C ILE A 88 -10.58 -2.93 8.84
N VAL A 89 -10.73 -2.68 7.55
CA VAL A 89 -9.72 -3.00 6.53
C VAL A 89 -8.82 -1.79 6.29
N PHE A 90 -7.50 -2.03 6.28
CA PHE A 90 -6.48 -1.02 6.06
C PHE A 90 -5.61 -1.34 4.85
N LEU A 91 -5.15 -0.29 4.19
CA LEU A 91 -4.09 -0.32 3.18
C LEU A 91 -2.95 0.59 3.62
N VAL A 92 -1.73 0.06 3.53
CA VAL A 92 -0.48 0.82 3.68
C VAL A 92 0.38 0.58 2.44
N THR A 93 1.05 1.62 1.95
CA THR A 93 2.03 1.49 0.86
C THR A 93 3.38 2.00 1.31
N THR A 94 4.43 1.20 1.19
CA THR A 94 5.79 1.61 1.58
C THR A 94 6.83 1.15 0.55
N ASN A 95 8.08 1.59 0.71
CA ASN A 95 9.19 1.19 -0.15
C ASN A 95 9.85 -0.15 0.21
N ARG A 96 9.31 -0.87 1.21
CA ARG A 96 9.81 -2.16 1.68
C ARG A 96 8.67 -3.04 2.19
N ASP A 97 8.95 -4.31 2.49
CA ASP A 97 7.98 -5.11 3.22
C ASP A 97 8.00 -4.77 4.72
N VAL A 98 6.86 -4.34 5.26
CA VAL A 98 6.63 -4.01 6.69
C VAL A 98 5.61 -4.95 7.36
N SER A 99 5.27 -6.07 6.71
CA SER A 99 4.26 -7.03 7.18
C SER A 99 4.53 -7.55 8.60
N LYS A 100 5.81 -7.79 8.94
CA LYS A 100 6.21 -8.25 10.28
C LYS A 100 5.96 -7.20 11.35
N ASP A 101 6.25 -5.94 11.06
CA ASP A 101 6.02 -4.83 12.00
C ASP A 101 4.53 -4.64 12.26
N ILE A 102 3.72 -4.71 11.20
CA ILE A 102 2.25 -4.66 11.28
C ILE A 102 1.73 -5.86 12.08
N ALA A 103 2.10 -7.09 11.72
CA ALA A 103 1.64 -8.30 12.41
C ALA A 103 1.97 -8.27 13.92
N ALA A 104 3.19 -7.88 14.29
CA ALA A 104 3.58 -7.75 15.70
C ALA A 104 2.72 -6.72 16.45
N ARG A 105 2.38 -5.61 15.78
CA ARG A 105 1.51 -4.58 16.33
C ARG A 105 0.08 -5.07 16.50
N LEU A 106 -0.45 -5.83 15.53
CA LEU A 106 -1.78 -6.43 15.60
C LEU A 106 -1.92 -7.39 16.78
N THR A 107 -0.93 -8.28 16.98
CA THR A 107 -0.94 -9.19 18.13
C THR A 107 -0.89 -8.44 19.46
N ARG A 108 -0.06 -7.40 19.55
CA ARG A 108 0.14 -6.66 20.80
C ARG A 108 -1.06 -5.77 21.16
N ASP A 109 -1.56 -5.02 20.21
CA ASP A 109 -2.57 -3.97 20.45
C ASP A 109 -3.99 -4.54 20.36
N PHE A 110 -4.23 -5.56 19.50
CA PHE A 110 -5.58 -6.10 19.22
C PHE A 110 -5.75 -7.56 19.65
N GLY A 111 -4.73 -8.20 20.23
CA GLY A 111 -4.82 -9.59 20.71
C GLY A 111 -4.91 -10.63 19.59
N GLU A 112 -4.56 -10.27 18.35
CA GLU A 112 -4.60 -11.15 17.20
C GLU A 112 -3.63 -12.33 17.35
N ARG A 113 -4.17 -13.56 17.33
CA ARG A 113 -3.37 -14.79 17.48
C ARG A 113 -2.62 -15.14 16.20
N ALA A 114 -3.24 -14.89 15.05
CA ALA A 114 -2.70 -15.21 13.73
C ALA A 114 -2.95 -14.05 12.76
N PRO A 115 -2.32 -12.88 13.00
CA PRO A 115 -2.51 -11.71 12.14
C PRO A 115 -2.05 -12.02 10.72
N PHE A 116 -2.92 -11.73 9.75
CA PHE A 116 -2.64 -11.94 8.34
C PHE A 116 -2.49 -10.60 7.62
N VAL A 117 -1.35 -10.42 6.95
CA VAL A 117 -1.04 -9.23 6.16
C VAL A 117 -0.74 -9.66 4.73
N LEU A 118 -1.60 -9.28 3.80
CA LEU A 118 -1.40 -9.47 2.37
C LEU A 118 -0.36 -8.47 1.88
N VAL A 119 0.69 -8.98 1.22
CA VAL A 119 1.78 -8.16 0.66
C VAL A 119 1.89 -8.41 -0.82
N PHE A 120 1.93 -7.33 -1.61
CA PHE A 120 2.15 -7.42 -3.05
C PHE A 120 2.88 -6.18 -3.58
N PRO A 121 3.70 -6.32 -4.65
CA PRO A 121 4.22 -5.17 -5.38
C PRO A 121 3.07 -4.34 -5.93
N ALA A 122 3.01 -3.03 -5.66
CA ALA A 122 1.93 -2.17 -6.13
C ALA A 122 1.83 -2.10 -7.67
N GLY A 123 2.95 -2.32 -8.36
CA GLY A 123 3.00 -2.41 -9.82
C GLY A 123 2.37 -3.67 -10.42
N MET A 124 1.98 -4.66 -9.61
CA MET A 124 1.37 -5.92 -10.06
C MET A 124 0.06 -5.73 -10.84
N PHE A 125 -0.65 -4.62 -10.60
CA PHE A 125 -1.98 -4.37 -11.18
C PHE A 125 -1.97 -3.36 -12.33
N VAL A 126 -0.80 -2.87 -12.73
CA VAL A 126 -0.65 -1.99 -13.89
C VAL A 126 -0.61 -2.87 -15.14
N LYS A 127 -1.67 -2.83 -15.96
CA LYS A 127 -1.72 -3.48 -17.28
C LYS A 127 -0.98 -2.68 -18.33
#